data_AF-A0AAW6B6B9-F1
#
_entry.id   AF-A0AAW6B6B9-F1
#
_cell.length_a   1.000
_cell.length_b   1.000
_cell.length_c   1.000
_cell.angle_alpha   90.00
_cell.angle_beta   90.00
_cell.angle_gamma   90.00
#
_symmetry.space_group_name_H-M   'P 1'
#
loop_
_entity.id
_entity.type
_entity.pdbx_description
1 polymer ?
#
loop_
_entity_poly.entity_id
_entity_poly.type
_entity_poly.pdbx_seq_one_letter_code
_entity_poly.pdbx_strand_id
1 'polypeptide(L)'
;MKKIMKLVFISVIFLAALVITIVDPELSNFKNINIAITFIGLITAYIQILYKESLFVFLLWRKFCSKFNRDTVVWNSSSKYIFSKELEFKHLDKISRTFQTIPNVVVSSERNTSNSIELQLTYENVLHTVNLSLINYDEYSNLIINYNTSVSYPNSKNEFNKYINFTDVIKSELSELITSGELHSIDITFIKSNPFYKFIVNHIDESKNAKFHLQFKEDENDIDIYNNKIKVTSKSIQYIRKVLGNYIVVS
;
A
#
# COMPACT_ATOMS: atom_id res chain seq x y z
N MET A 1 9.29 0.85 -15.84
CA MET A 1 9.58 -0.36 -16.64
C MET A 1 10.96 -0.34 -17.31
N LYS A 2 11.31 0.69 -18.12
CA LYS A 2 12.63 0.78 -18.80
C LYS A 2 13.86 0.67 -17.87
N LYS A 3 13.84 1.31 -16.70
CA LYS A 3 14.94 1.23 -15.71
C LYS A 3 15.11 -0.16 -15.08
N ILE A 4 14.00 -0.87 -14.81
CA ILE A 4 14.02 -2.24 -14.29
C ILE A 4 14.72 -3.16 -15.30
N MET A 5 14.27 -3.10 -16.56
CA MET A 5 14.81 -3.94 -17.63
C MET A 5 16.31 -3.67 -17.86
N LYS A 6 16.74 -2.41 -17.80
CA LYS A 6 18.16 -2.03 -17.88
C LYS A 6 18.98 -2.64 -16.74
N LEU A 7 18.49 -2.56 -15.49
CA LEU A 7 19.21 -3.13 -14.35
C LEU A 7 19.25 -4.65 -14.39
N VAL A 8 18.14 -5.31 -14.73
CA VAL A 8 18.10 -6.78 -14.91
C VAL A 8 19.09 -7.20 -15.98
N PHE A 9 19.12 -6.52 -17.12
CA PHE A 9 20.07 -6.81 -18.20
C PHE A 9 21.53 -6.64 -17.76
N ILE A 10 21.84 -5.55 -17.03
CA ILE A 10 23.18 -5.32 -16.48
C ILE A 10 23.57 -6.43 -15.47
N SER A 11 22.64 -6.83 -14.60
CA SER A 11 22.88 -7.92 -13.64
C SER A 11 23.10 -9.27 -14.34
N VAL A 12 22.39 -9.55 -15.44
CA VAL A 12 22.58 -10.76 -16.24
C VAL A 12 23.95 -10.75 -16.93
N ILE A 13 24.35 -9.62 -17.54
CA ILE A 13 25.69 -9.48 -18.14
C ILE A 13 26.78 -9.66 -17.08
N PHE A 14 26.61 -9.05 -15.91
CA PHE A 14 27.56 -9.19 -14.81
C PHE A 14 27.68 -10.65 -14.34
N LEU A 15 26.57 -11.37 -14.19
CA LEU A 15 26.57 -12.79 -13.84
C LEU A 15 27.23 -13.65 -14.93
N ALA A 16 26.94 -13.39 -16.21
CA ALA A 16 27.59 -14.09 -17.31
C ALA A 16 29.11 -13.84 -17.34
N ALA A 17 29.54 -12.59 -17.17
CA ALA A 17 30.95 -12.24 -17.07
C ALA A 17 31.63 -12.91 -15.87
N LEU A 18 30.95 -12.98 -14.72
CA LEU A 18 31.41 -13.71 -13.53
C LEU A 18 31.61 -15.19 -13.82
N VAL A 19 30.63 -15.85 -14.43
CA VAL A 19 30.71 -17.29 -14.76
C VAL A 19 31.82 -17.57 -15.75
N ILE A 20 31.97 -16.75 -16.80
CA ILE A 20 33.06 -16.89 -17.78
C ILE A 20 34.43 -16.73 -17.09
N THR A 21 34.56 -15.76 -16.18
CA THR A 21 35.78 -15.52 -15.42
C THR A 21 36.14 -16.68 -14.47
N ILE A 22 35.16 -17.48 -14.04
CA ILE A 22 35.34 -18.61 -13.11
C ILE A 22 35.54 -19.94 -13.86
N VAL A 23 34.81 -20.17 -14.95
CA VAL A 23 34.75 -21.48 -15.65
C VAL A 23 35.91 -21.68 -16.61
N ASP A 24 36.53 -20.60 -17.10
CA ASP A 24 37.63 -20.71 -18.08
C ASP A 24 38.95 -20.09 -17.58
N PRO A 25 39.68 -20.78 -16.70
CA PRO A 25 41.02 -20.36 -16.28
C PRO A 25 42.08 -20.53 -17.37
N GLU A 26 41.81 -21.25 -18.47
CA GLU A 26 42.81 -21.59 -19.50
C GLU A 26 42.90 -20.57 -20.65
N LEU A 27 41.86 -19.77 -20.91
CA LEU A 27 41.92 -18.66 -21.89
C LEU A 27 42.75 -17.44 -21.40
N SER A 28 43.13 -17.40 -20.13
CA SER A 28 44.02 -16.35 -19.58
C SER A 28 45.28 -16.96 -18.98
N ASN A 29 46.37 -16.93 -19.75
CA ASN A 29 47.71 -17.41 -19.38
C ASN A 29 48.40 -16.59 -18.26
N PHE A 30 47.64 -16.02 -17.32
CA PHE A 30 48.16 -15.21 -16.20
C PHE A 30 47.56 -15.69 -14.86
N LYS A 31 48.26 -16.67 -14.28
CA LYS A 31 48.05 -17.29 -12.95
C LYS A 31 47.51 -16.31 -11.89
N ASN A 32 46.24 -16.48 -11.55
CA ASN A 32 45.50 -16.04 -10.35
C ASN A 32 45.40 -14.53 -10.02
N ILE A 33 46.46 -13.73 -10.21
CA ILE A 33 46.45 -12.29 -9.88
C ILE A 33 45.57 -11.51 -10.87
N ASN A 34 45.59 -11.86 -12.17
CA ASN A 34 44.75 -11.21 -13.17
C ASN A 34 43.26 -11.56 -13.02
N ILE A 35 42.94 -12.78 -12.59
CA ILE A 35 41.54 -13.19 -12.33
C ILE A 35 41.00 -12.41 -11.13
N ALA A 36 41.78 -12.29 -10.05
CA ALA A 36 41.39 -11.52 -8.87
C ALA A 36 41.21 -10.02 -9.21
N ILE A 37 42.13 -9.41 -9.97
CA ILE A 37 42.02 -8.02 -10.42
C ILE A 37 40.80 -7.82 -11.32
N THR A 38 40.55 -8.74 -12.25
CA THR A 38 39.38 -8.69 -13.15
C THR A 38 38.07 -8.83 -12.38
N PHE A 39 38.04 -9.73 -11.39
CA PHE A 39 36.90 -9.92 -10.50
C PHE A 39 36.61 -8.66 -9.66
N ILE A 40 37.64 -8.07 -9.05
CA ILE A 40 37.53 -6.82 -8.30
C ILE A 40 37.07 -5.68 -9.22
N GLY A 41 37.60 -5.60 -10.44
CA GLY A 41 37.21 -4.60 -11.44
C GLY A 41 35.75 -4.74 -11.86
N LEU A 42 35.29 -5.97 -12.13
CA LEU A 42 33.90 -6.27 -12.47
C LEU A 42 32.95 -5.91 -11.31
N ILE A 43 33.29 -6.29 -10.08
CA ILE A 43 32.50 -5.94 -8.89
C ILE A 43 32.46 -4.43 -8.70
N THR A 44 33.61 -3.74 -8.82
CA THR A 44 33.68 -2.29 -8.64
C THR A 44 32.85 -1.55 -9.69
N ALA A 45 32.94 -1.96 -10.96
CA ALA A 45 32.12 -1.40 -12.03
C ALA A 45 30.62 -1.63 -11.79
N TYR A 46 30.24 -2.82 -11.34
CA TYR A 46 28.85 -3.14 -11.00
C TYR A 46 28.35 -2.31 -9.81
N ILE A 47 29.14 -2.21 -8.73
CA ILE A 47 28.84 -1.35 -7.57
C ILE A 47 28.69 0.11 -8.00
N GLN A 48 29.57 0.62 -8.86
CA GLN A 48 29.50 2.00 -9.35
C GLN A 48 28.22 2.24 -10.16
N ILE A 49 27.78 1.27 -10.95
CA ILE A 49 26.50 1.33 -11.67
C ILE A 49 25.32 1.31 -10.69
N LEU A 50 25.34 0.42 -9.69
CA LEU A 50 24.31 0.37 -8.66
C LEU A 50 24.27 1.67 -7.85
N TYR A 51 25.42 2.26 -7.54
CA TYR A 51 25.54 3.50 -6.79
C TYR A 51 24.96 4.69 -7.57
N LYS A 52 25.19 4.76 -8.89
CA LYS A 52 24.58 5.77 -9.77
C LYS A 52 23.04 5.72 -9.75
N GLU A 53 22.46 4.55 -9.51
CA GLU A 53 21.00 4.37 -9.38
C GLU A 53 20.61 3.96 -7.95
N SER A 54 21.38 4.40 -6.94
CA SER A 54 21.28 3.93 -5.54
C SER A 54 19.88 4.03 -4.95
N LEU A 55 19.17 5.14 -5.19
CA LEU A 55 17.78 5.34 -4.76
C LEU A 55 16.85 4.24 -5.31
N PHE A 56 17.02 3.91 -6.58
CA PHE A 56 16.18 2.94 -7.28
C PHE A 56 16.52 1.50 -6.85
N VAL A 57 17.81 1.19 -6.68
CA VAL A 57 18.27 -0.10 -6.15
C VAL A 57 17.79 -0.31 -4.72
N PHE A 58 17.91 0.71 -3.87
CA PHE A 58 17.38 0.71 -2.51
C PHE A 58 15.88 0.44 -2.49
N LEU A 59 15.12 1.12 -3.35
CA LEU A 59 13.69 0.91 -3.51
C LEU A 59 13.33 -0.53 -3.88
N LEU A 60 14.02 -1.09 -4.89
CA LEU A 60 13.81 -2.48 -5.30
C LEU A 60 14.14 -3.47 -4.18
N TRP A 61 15.28 -3.28 -3.51
CA TRP A 61 15.69 -4.11 -2.39
C TRP A 61 14.67 -4.07 -1.25
N ARG A 62 14.19 -2.87 -0.87
CA ARG A 62 13.16 -2.71 0.16
C ARG A 62 11.83 -3.35 -0.23
N LYS A 63 11.40 -3.24 -1.49
CA LYS A 63 10.22 -3.95 -2.02
C LYS A 63 10.40 -5.47 -2.02
N PHE A 64 11.62 -5.94 -2.24
CA PHE A 64 11.92 -7.37 -2.14
C PHE A 64 11.87 -7.84 -0.69
N CYS A 65 12.57 -7.15 0.22
CA CYS A 65 12.55 -7.45 1.65
C CYS A 65 11.15 -7.38 2.26
N SER A 66 10.30 -6.45 1.84
CA SER A 66 8.93 -6.33 2.38
C SER A 66 8.07 -7.56 2.09
N LYS A 67 8.35 -8.33 1.02
CA LYS A 67 7.67 -9.60 0.74
C LYS A 67 7.98 -10.69 1.77
N PHE A 68 9.14 -10.62 2.41
CA PHE A 68 9.56 -11.56 3.45
C PHE A 68 9.33 -11.01 4.85
N ASN A 69 9.11 -9.71 4.99
CA ASN A 69 8.82 -9.09 6.26
C ASN A 69 7.40 -9.47 6.71
N ARG A 70 7.27 -10.11 7.87
CA ARG A 70 5.98 -10.49 8.46
C ARG A 70 5.48 -9.50 9.51
N ASP A 71 6.09 -8.33 9.59
CA ASP A 71 5.58 -7.25 10.42
C ASP A 71 4.12 -6.93 10.07
N THR A 72 3.39 -6.40 11.05
CA THR A 72 1.97 -6.10 10.87
C THR A 72 1.75 -4.64 10.48
N VAL A 73 0.69 -4.44 9.71
CA VAL A 73 0.20 -3.17 9.21
C VAL A 73 -1.28 -3.08 9.52
N VAL A 74 -1.68 -2.00 10.18
CA VAL A 74 -3.07 -1.70 10.47
C VAL A 74 -3.62 -0.81 9.37
N TRP A 75 -4.69 -1.28 8.75
CA TRP A 75 -5.45 -0.56 7.75
C TRP A 75 -6.70 0.01 8.39
N ASN A 76 -6.86 1.33 8.33
CA ASN A 76 -8.09 2.03 8.68
C ASN A 76 -8.53 2.81 7.45
N SER A 77 -9.50 2.26 6.72
CA SER A 77 -10.04 2.87 5.51
C SER A 77 -11.43 3.42 5.80
N SER A 78 -11.75 4.57 5.23
CA SER A 78 -13.03 5.24 5.42
C SER A 78 -13.56 5.74 4.09
N SER A 79 -14.80 5.40 3.77
CA SER A 79 -15.55 6.01 2.67
C SER A 79 -16.71 6.81 3.23
N LYS A 80 -16.83 8.06 2.80
CA LYS A 80 -17.97 8.92 3.07
C LYS A 80 -18.69 9.21 1.76
N TYR A 81 -19.97 8.90 1.74
CA TYR A 81 -20.88 9.25 0.64
C TYR A 81 -21.87 10.29 1.12
N ILE A 82 -22.09 11.33 0.31
CA ILE A 82 -23.00 12.43 0.62
C ILE A 82 -24.24 12.33 -0.28
N PHE A 83 -25.40 12.49 0.33
CA PHE A 83 -26.71 12.37 -0.30
C PHE A 83 -27.52 13.64 -0.05
N SER A 84 -28.27 14.10 -1.03
CA SER A 84 -29.18 15.24 -0.91
C SER A 84 -30.51 14.89 -0.22
N LYS A 85 -30.72 13.61 0.10
CA LYS A 85 -31.93 13.11 0.76
C LYS A 85 -31.55 12.49 2.08
N GLU A 86 -32.49 12.48 3.01
CA GLU A 86 -32.32 11.75 4.27
C GLU A 86 -32.16 10.25 4.01
N LEU A 87 -31.21 9.62 4.70
CA LEU A 87 -31.04 8.18 4.68
C LEU A 87 -31.69 7.55 5.91
N GLU A 88 -32.48 6.52 5.66
CA GLU A 88 -33.09 5.69 6.69
C GLU A 88 -32.22 4.48 7.05
N PHE A 89 -32.40 3.94 8.26
CA PHE A 89 -31.69 2.74 8.74
C PHE A 89 -31.82 1.52 7.81
N LYS A 90 -32.96 1.37 7.10
CA LYS A 90 -33.17 0.30 6.10
C LYS A 90 -32.07 0.24 5.01
N HIS A 91 -31.43 1.37 4.71
CA HIS A 91 -30.32 1.42 3.76
C HIS A 91 -29.05 0.76 4.35
N LEU A 92 -28.81 0.92 5.66
CA LEU A 92 -27.71 0.21 6.35
C LEU A 92 -27.96 -1.29 6.36
N ASP A 93 -29.18 -1.72 6.68
CA ASP A 93 -29.55 -3.15 6.67
C ASP A 93 -29.34 -3.78 5.29
N LYS A 94 -29.71 -3.05 4.23
CA LYS A 94 -29.49 -3.49 2.84
C LYS A 94 -28.00 -3.70 2.57
N ILE A 95 -27.15 -2.71 2.92
CA ILE A 95 -25.70 -2.79 2.72
C ILE A 95 -25.09 -3.95 3.52
N SER A 96 -25.48 -4.11 4.80
CA SER A 96 -25.02 -5.20 5.66
C SER A 96 -25.29 -6.56 5.01
N ARG A 97 -26.53 -6.76 4.51
CA ARG A 97 -26.91 -7.99 3.80
C ARG A 97 -26.12 -8.18 2.52
N THR A 98 -25.84 -7.13 1.77
CA THR A 98 -25.02 -7.24 0.55
C THR A 98 -23.58 -7.69 0.87
N PHE A 99 -23.01 -7.35 2.03
CA PHE A 99 -21.69 -7.90 2.40
C PHE A 99 -21.70 -9.41 2.57
N GLN A 100 -22.83 -10.00 2.98
CA GLN A 100 -22.97 -11.45 3.12
C GLN A 100 -23.03 -12.18 1.78
N THR A 101 -23.27 -11.46 0.67
CA THR A 101 -23.29 -12.05 -0.68
C THR A 101 -21.91 -12.04 -1.35
N ILE A 102 -20.92 -11.35 -0.78
CA ILE A 102 -19.56 -11.30 -1.31
C ILE A 102 -18.89 -12.68 -1.09
N PRO A 103 -18.32 -13.29 -2.13
CA PRO A 103 -17.64 -14.58 -2.00
C PRO A 103 -16.52 -14.54 -0.94
N ASN A 104 -16.42 -15.61 -0.15
CA ASN A 104 -15.42 -15.78 0.92
C ASN A 104 -15.53 -14.75 2.07
N VAL A 105 -16.66 -14.06 2.19
CA VAL A 105 -17.00 -13.23 3.34
C VAL A 105 -17.93 -14.00 4.27
N VAL A 106 -17.57 -14.04 5.56
CA VAL A 106 -18.41 -14.62 6.62
C VAL A 106 -18.58 -13.57 7.70
N VAL A 107 -19.82 -13.14 7.96
CA VAL A 107 -20.13 -12.23 9.06
C VAL A 107 -20.22 -13.04 10.36
N SER A 108 -19.34 -12.76 11.32
CA SER A 108 -19.27 -13.47 12.60
C SER A 108 -20.08 -12.80 13.70
N SER A 109 -20.23 -11.47 13.65
CA SER A 109 -21.11 -10.74 14.56
C SER A 109 -21.62 -9.45 13.94
N GLU A 110 -22.79 -9.03 14.39
CA GLU A 110 -23.46 -7.78 14.00
C GLU A 110 -24.00 -7.11 15.26
N ARG A 111 -23.71 -5.82 15.43
CA ARG A 111 -24.23 -4.97 16.50
C ARG A 111 -24.86 -3.72 15.91
N ASN A 112 -26.12 -3.50 16.25
CA ASN A 112 -26.91 -2.41 15.68
C ASN A 112 -27.21 -1.35 16.73
N THR A 113 -27.14 -0.09 16.32
CA THR A 113 -27.70 1.06 17.05
C THR A 113 -28.75 1.73 16.16
N SER A 114 -29.38 2.83 16.61
CA SER A 114 -30.36 3.54 15.79
C SER A 114 -29.78 4.07 14.48
N ASN A 115 -28.48 4.39 14.45
CA ASN A 115 -27.87 5.10 13.33
C ASN A 115 -26.60 4.38 12.81
N SER A 116 -26.28 3.20 13.31
CA SER A 116 -25.07 2.48 12.90
C SER A 116 -25.22 0.97 12.97
N ILE A 117 -24.44 0.28 12.13
CA ILE A 117 -24.27 -1.18 12.12
C ILE A 117 -22.76 -1.45 12.20
N GLU A 118 -22.34 -2.15 13.25
CA GLU A 118 -20.98 -2.65 13.40
C GLU A 118 -20.96 -4.15 13.08
N LEU A 119 -20.11 -4.53 12.13
CA LEU A 119 -19.94 -5.89 11.66
C LEU A 119 -18.52 -6.35 11.96
N GLN A 120 -18.40 -7.56 12.50
CA GLN A 120 -17.18 -8.33 12.39
C GLN A 120 -17.36 -9.33 11.26
N LEU A 121 -16.47 -9.28 10.28
CA LEU A 121 -16.50 -10.19 9.14
C LEU A 121 -15.12 -10.78 8.90
N THR A 122 -15.07 -12.01 8.40
CA THR A 122 -13.86 -12.66 7.95
C THR A 122 -13.86 -12.69 6.42
N TYR A 123 -12.86 -12.09 5.77
CA TYR A 123 -12.72 -12.11 4.32
C TYR A 123 -11.40 -12.77 3.90
N GLU A 124 -11.48 -13.98 3.34
CA GLU A 124 -10.34 -14.84 3.02
C GLU A 124 -9.43 -15.08 4.24
N ASN A 125 -10.03 -15.51 5.36
CA ASN A 125 -9.35 -15.83 6.63
C ASN A 125 -8.67 -14.65 7.34
N VAL A 126 -8.98 -13.41 6.95
CA VAL A 126 -8.56 -12.19 7.66
C VAL A 126 -9.78 -11.60 8.33
N LEU A 127 -9.65 -11.22 9.61
CA LEU A 127 -10.71 -10.56 10.36
C LEU A 127 -10.73 -9.06 10.03
N HIS A 128 -11.94 -8.54 9.83
CA HIS A 128 -12.23 -7.15 9.56
C HIS A 128 -13.33 -6.66 10.50
N THR A 129 -13.21 -5.40 10.89
CA THR A 129 -14.27 -4.67 11.58
C THR A 129 -14.79 -3.60 10.63
N VAL A 130 -16.07 -3.68 10.28
CA VAL A 130 -16.74 -2.72 9.41
C VAL A 130 -17.80 -1.99 10.19
N ASN A 131 -17.72 -0.67 10.24
CA ASN A 131 -18.74 0.17 10.86
C ASN A 131 -19.42 1.02 9.79
N LEU A 132 -20.72 0.82 9.62
CA LEU A 132 -21.59 1.59 8.78
C LEU A 132 -22.35 2.58 9.67
N SER A 133 -22.29 3.87 9.36
CA SER A 133 -22.97 4.89 10.15
C SER A 133 -23.67 5.92 9.27
N LEU A 134 -24.87 6.29 9.68
CA LEU A 134 -25.67 7.34 9.09
C LEU A 134 -25.62 8.60 9.94
N ILE A 135 -25.42 9.74 9.29
CA ILE A 135 -25.52 11.05 9.92
C ILE A 135 -26.41 11.91 9.02
N ASN A 136 -27.62 12.17 9.48
CA ASN A 136 -28.58 13.03 8.80
C ASN A 136 -28.42 14.47 9.30
N TYR A 137 -28.38 15.42 8.36
CA TYR A 137 -28.44 16.86 8.58
C TYR A 137 -29.67 17.40 7.85
N ASP A 138 -30.02 18.66 8.12
CA ASP A 138 -31.25 19.28 7.57
C ASP A 138 -31.30 19.26 6.03
N GLU A 139 -30.15 19.42 5.36
CA GLU A 139 -30.08 19.57 3.89
C GLU A 139 -29.42 18.38 3.17
N TYR A 140 -28.78 17.48 3.92
CA TYR A 140 -28.05 16.35 3.36
C TYR A 140 -27.87 15.24 4.38
N SER A 141 -27.59 14.03 3.93
CA SER A 141 -27.15 12.94 4.79
C SER A 141 -25.80 12.39 4.36
N ASN A 142 -25.11 11.79 5.33
CA ASN A 142 -23.85 11.10 5.11
C ASN A 142 -23.99 9.63 5.47
N LEU A 143 -23.49 8.77 4.58
CA LEU A 143 -23.12 7.40 4.92
C LEU A 143 -21.60 7.36 5.11
N ILE A 144 -21.15 6.95 6.30
CA ILE A 144 -19.74 6.74 6.61
C ILE A 144 -19.48 5.26 6.84
N ILE A 145 -18.46 4.75 6.17
CA ILE A 145 -18.10 3.34 6.14
C ILE A 145 -16.67 3.25 6.59
N ASN A 146 -16.45 2.77 7.80
CA ASN A 146 -15.11 2.54 8.32
C ASN A 146 -14.79 1.05 8.21
N TYR A 147 -13.62 0.75 7.66
CA TYR A 147 -13.14 -0.58 7.36
C TYR A 147 -11.76 -0.73 7.99
N ASN A 148 -11.70 -1.53 9.05
CA ASN A 148 -10.50 -1.68 9.87
C ASN A 148 -10.01 -3.13 9.87
N THR A 149 -8.71 -3.30 9.70
CA THR A 149 -8.08 -4.62 9.76
C THR A 149 -6.58 -4.53 10.04
N SER A 150 -5.98 -5.68 10.34
CA SER A 150 -4.58 -5.84 10.66
C SER A 150 -4.02 -7.00 9.86
N VAL A 151 -3.10 -6.71 8.96
CA VAL A 151 -2.53 -7.69 8.02
C VAL A 151 -1.01 -7.59 7.99
N SER A 152 -0.34 -8.65 7.54
CA SER A 152 1.10 -8.62 7.30
C SER A 152 1.44 -7.79 6.05
N TYR A 153 2.66 -7.25 5.99
CA TYR A 153 3.17 -6.49 4.82
C TYR A 153 2.88 -7.14 3.46
N PRO A 154 3.07 -8.45 3.25
CA PRO A 154 2.85 -9.07 1.94
C PRO A 154 1.37 -9.08 1.54
N ASN A 155 0.46 -9.08 2.52
CA ASN A 155 -0.99 -9.13 2.29
C ASN A 155 -1.60 -7.73 2.13
N SER A 156 -0.89 -6.68 2.51
CA SER A 156 -1.36 -5.29 2.49
C SER A 156 -1.84 -4.81 1.12
N LYS A 157 -1.20 -5.23 0.02
CA LYS A 157 -1.69 -4.93 -1.34
C LYS A 157 -3.04 -5.57 -1.65
N ASN A 158 -3.24 -6.81 -1.21
CA ASN A 158 -4.52 -7.51 -1.41
C ASN A 158 -5.63 -6.81 -0.60
N GLU A 159 -5.28 -6.31 0.58
CA GLU A 159 -6.21 -5.61 1.46
C GLU A 159 -6.81 -4.36 0.83
N PHE A 160 -5.99 -3.58 0.12
CA PHE A 160 -6.49 -2.44 -0.64
C PHE A 160 -7.53 -2.84 -1.71
N ASN A 161 -7.32 -3.97 -2.40
CA ASN A 161 -8.27 -4.44 -3.40
C ASN A 161 -9.58 -4.93 -2.77
N LYS A 162 -9.51 -5.56 -1.59
CA LYS A 162 -10.69 -5.96 -0.82
C LYS A 162 -11.53 -4.76 -0.42
N TYR A 163 -10.89 -3.72 0.11
CA TYR A 163 -11.56 -2.47 0.43
C TYR A 163 -12.24 -1.85 -0.80
N ILE A 164 -11.56 -1.84 -1.96
CA ILE A 164 -12.16 -1.34 -3.21
C ILE A 164 -13.39 -2.16 -3.60
N ASN A 165 -13.32 -3.48 -3.54
CA ASN A 165 -14.45 -4.35 -3.83
C ASN A 165 -15.65 -4.02 -2.91
N PHE A 166 -15.41 -3.83 -1.62
CA PHE A 166 -16.46 -3.37 -0.69
C PHE A 166 -17.06 -2.03 -1.10
N THR A 167 -16.22 -1.04 -1.44
CA THR A 167 -16.72 0.28 -1.87
C THR A 167 -17.52 0.22 -3.17
N ASP A 168 -17.11 -0.62 -4.13
CA ASP A 168 -17.79 -0.78 -5.41
C ASP A 168 -19.16 -1.44 -5.23
N VAL A 169 -19.26 -2.47 -4.38
CA VAL A 169 -20.53 -3.11 -4.01
C VAL A 169 -21.50 -2.10 -3.41
N ILE A 170 -21.04 -1.28 -2.46
CA ILE A 170 -21.87 -0.25 -1.82
C ILE A 170 -22.31 0.80 -2.83
N LYS A 171 -21.37 1.27 -3.67
CA LYS A 171 -21.65 2.29 -4.69
C LYS A 171 -22.68 1.78 -5.69
N SER A 172 -22.63 0.50 -6.06
CA SER A 172 -23.64 -0.14 -6.90
C SER A 172 -25.02 -0.12 -6.23
N GLU A 173 -25.10 -0.52 -4.96
CA GLU A 173 -26.36 -0.62 -4.19
C GLU A 173 -27.05 0.72 -3.93
N LEU A 174 -26.26 1.79 -3.87
CA LEU A 174 -26.72 3.16 -3.56
C LEU A 174 -26.60 4.12 -4.75
N SER A 175 -26.29 3.60 -5.95
CA SER A 175 -25.98 4.40 -7.13
C SER A 175 -27.06 5.44 -7.47
N GLU A 176 -28.33 5.10 -7.28
CA GLU A 176 -29.48 5.98 -7.51
C GLU A 176 -29.64 7.11 -6.48
N LEU A 177 -29.00 6.97 -5.30
CA LEU A 177 -29.12 7.90 -4.19
C LEU A 177 -27.94 8.88 -4.12
N ILE A 178 -26.75 8.47 -4.59
CA ILE A 178 -25.53 9.29 -4.52
C ILE A 178 -25.67 10.52 -5.42
N THR A 179 -25.65 11.71 -4.81
CA THR A 179 -26.06 12.96 -5.48
C THR A 179 -25.05 14.10 -5.33
N SER A 180 -24.22 14.11 -4.28
CA SER A 180 -23.43 15.31 -3.93
C SER A 180 -21.93 15.08 -3.70
N GLY A 181 -21.46 13.84 -3.69
CA GLY A 181 -20.04 13.51 -3.79
C GLY A 181 -19.56 12.38 -2.88
N GLU A 182 -18.31 11.96 -3.10
CA GLU A 182 -17.63 10.94 -2.32
C GLU A 182 -16.30 11.47 -1.76
N LEU A 183 -15.93 10.97 -0.58
CA LEU A 183 -14.64 11.27 0.05
C LEU A 183 -14.11 9.97 0.65
N HIS A 184 -12.93 9.57 0.22
CA HIS A 184 -12.23 8.38 0.68
C HIS A 184 -11.00 8.80 1.47
N SER A 185 -10.75 8.12 2.58
CA SER A 185 -9.57 8.30 3.42
C SER A 185 -8.99 6.94 3.75
N ILE A 186 -7.72 6.73 3.43
CA ILE A 186 -6.99 5.51 3.79
C ILE A 186 -5.85 5.87 4.71
N ASP A 187 -5.85 5.26 5.88
CA ASP A 187 -4.82 5.35 6.89
C ASP A 187 -4.16 3.99 7.05
N ILE A 188 -2.86 3.94 6.80
CA ILE A 188 -2.03 2.75 6.92
C ILE A 188 -1.01 3.03 8.02
N THR A 189 -1.15 2.33 9.15
CA THR A 189 -0.26 2.46 10.31
C THR A 189 0.65 1.24 10.44
N PHE A 190 1.94 1.48 10.60
CA PHE A 190 3.00 0.49 10.68
C PHE A 190 3.44 0.30 12.14
N ILE A 191 3.66 -0.95 12.57
CA ILE A 191 4.18 -1.24 13.92
C ILE A 191 5.61 -0.72 14.09
N LYS A 192 6.43 -0.87 13.05
CA LYS A 192 7.80 -0.33 13.01
C LYS A 192 7.83 0.91 12.12
N SER A 193 9.02 1.31 11.68
CA SER A 193 9.17 2.39 10.71
C SER A 193 8.44 2.06 9.41
N ASN A 194 7.75 3.06 8.84
CA ASN A 194 7.20 2.93 7.50
C ASN A 194 8.34 2.70 6.50
N PRO A 195 8.26 1.70 5.60
CA PRO A 195 9.43 1.34 4.80
C PRO A 195 9.92 2.42 3.85
N PHE A 196 9.06 3.30 3.33
CA PHE A 196 9.51 4.31 2.37
C PHE A 196 8.46 5.34 1.96
N TYR A 197 8.88 6.61 1.86
CA TYR A 197 8.03 7.75 1.54
C TYR A 197 8.43 8.50 0.26
N LYS A 198 9.18 7.90 -0.67
CA LYS A 198 9.82 8.61 -1.81
C LYS A 198 10.92 9.60 -1.37
N PHE A 199 10.85 10.09 -0.13
CA PHE A 199 11.82 10.94 0.54
C PHE A 199 12.73 10.12 1.46
N ILE A 200 14.04 10.32 1.32
CA ILE A 200 15.05 9.87 2.26
C ILE A 200 15.54 11.13 2.97
N VAL A 201 15.33 11.24 4.28
CA VAL A 201 15.93 12.31 5.08
C VAL A 201 17.37 11.91 5.34
N ASN A 202 18.31 12.52 4.61
CA ASN A 202 19.74 12.29 4.78
C ASN A 202 20.29 13.25 5.84
N HIS A 203 21.25 12.79 6.65
CA HIS A 203 21.89 13.55 7.74
C HIS A 203 20.96 13.99 8.88
N ILE A 204 20.45 13.02 9.65
CA ILE A 204 20.15 13.29 11.05
C ILE A 204 21.17 12.54 11.88
N ASP A 205 22.24 13.24 12.28
CA ASP A 205 23.20 12.70 13.24
C ASP A 205 22.42 12.33 14.51
N GLU A 206 22.46 11.04 14.85
CA GLU A 206 22.00 10.47 16.12
C GLU A 206 20.52 10.63 16.54
N SER A 207 19.56 10.85 15.64
CA SER A 207 18.16 10.93 16.09
C SER A 207 17.53 9.54 16.30
N LYS A 208 17.75 8.93 17.46
CA LYS A 208 16.89 7.82 17.94
C LYS A 208 15.40 8.21 18.02
N ASN A 209 15.07 9.51 17.91
CA ASN A 209 13.72 10.06 18.08
C ASN A 209 13.31 11.14 17.05
N ALA A 210 13.83 11.13 15.81
CA ALA A 210 13.35 12.10 14.81
C ALA A 210 11.88 11.85 14.49
N LYS A 211 11.01 12.82 14.80
CA LYS A 211 9.62 12.83 14.37
C LYS A 211 9.52 13.70 13.13
N PHE A 212 8.82 13.22 12.11
CA PHE A 212 8.51 14.02 10.93
C PHE A 212 7.04 13.89 10.60
N HIS A 213 6.51 14.98 10.04
CA HIS A 213 5.20 15.05 9.43
C HIS A 213 5.37 15.80 8.12
N LEU A 214 5.12 15.10 7.01
CA LEU A 214 5.09 15.68 5.67
C LEU A 214 3.64 15.77 5.24
N GLN A 215 3.23 16.95 4.82
CA GLN A 215 1.90 17.20 4.27
C GLN A 215 2.06 17.84 2.89
N PHE A 216 1.46 17.23 1.89
CA PHE A 216 1.48 17.74 0.52
C PHE A 216 0.27 17.26 -0.28
N LYS A 217 0.05 17.90 -1.43
CA LYS A 217 -0.95 17.48 -2.41
C LYS A 217 -0.26 16.87 -3.62
N GLU A 218 -0.76 15.73 -4.09
CA GLU A 218 -0.35 15.11 -5.36
C GLU A 218 -1.61 14.74 -6.14
N ASP A 219 -1.79 15.33 -7.32
CA ASP A 219 -3.04 15.30 -8.09
C ASP A 219 -4.24 15.79 -7.22
N GLU A 220 -5.29 14.97 -7.08
CA GLU A 220 -6.47 15.23 -6.22
C GLU A 220 -6.37 14.58 -4.84
N ASN A 221 -5.17 14.23 -4.38
CA ASN A 221 -4.95 13.60 -3.08
C ASN A 221 -4.32 14.57 -2.09
N ASP A 222 -4.88 14.63 -0.89
CA ASP A 222 -4.23 15.18 0.29
C ASP A 222 -3.46 14.04 0.97
N ILE A 223 -2.15 14.21 1.13
CA ILE A 223 -1.24 13.17 1.63
C ILE A 223 -0.57 13.67 2.91
N ASP A 224 -0.76 12.92 4.00
CA ASP A 224 -0.09 13.11 5.27
C ASP A 224 0.78 11.89 5.57
N ILE A 225 2.05 12.15 5.87
CA ILE A 225 3.07 11.14 6.09
C ILE A 225 3.74 11.41 7.43
N TYR A 226 3.68 10.44 8.34
CA TYR A 226 4.31 10.49 9.66
C TYR A 226 5.45 9.46 9.76
N ASN A 227 6.04 9.23 10.93
CA ASN A 227 7.08 8.20 11.09
C ASN A 227 6.65 6.78 10.68
N ASN A 228 5.42 6.41 11.04
CA ASN A 228 4.90 5.06 10.92
C ASN A 228 3.46 5.05 10.39
N LYS A 229 3.07 6.09 9.65
CA LYS A 229 1.70 6.24 9.18
C LYS A 229 1.65 6.99 7.86
N ILE A 230 0.88 6.48 6.91
CA ILE A 230 0.45 7.21 5.71
C ILE A 230 -1.04 7.42 5.85
N LYS A 231 -1.49 8.65 5.61
CA LYS A 231 -2.90 8.96 5.38
C LYS A 231 -3.04 9.60 4.00
N VAL A 232 -3.91 9.03 3.18
CA VAL A 232 -4.27 9.59 1.86
C VAL A 232 -5.75 9.86 1.85
N THR A 233 -6.15 11.07 1.51
CA THR A 233 -7.56 11.46 1.37
C THR A 233 -7.81 11.97 -0.04
N SER A 234 -8.88 11.52 -0.68
CA SER A 234 -9.25 11.98 -2.03
C SER A 234 -10.74 11.80 -2.29
N LYS A 235 -11.24 12.56 -3.27
CA LYS A 235 -12.58 12.38 -3.83
C LYS A 235 -12.66 11.20 -4.82
N SER A 236 -11.56 10.56 -5.16
CA SER A 236 -11.55 9.38 -6.03
C SER A 236 -10.67 8.27 -5.47
N ILE A 237 -11.25 7.08 -5.36
CA ILE A 237 -10.51 5.88 -4.96
C ILE A 237 -9.39 5.51 -5.97
N GLN A 238 -9.55 5.87 -7.25
CA GLN A 238 -8.53 5.61 -8.28
C GLN A 238 -7.28 6.48 -8.09
N TYR A 239 -7.46 7.74 -7.65
CA TYR A 239 -6.34 8.60 -7.31
C TYR A 239 -5.59 8.09 -6.07
N ILE A 240 -6.32 7.59 -5.07
CA ILE A 240 -5.71 6.91 -3.91
C ILE A 240 -4.91 5.69 -4.37
N ARG A 241 -5.47 4.85 -5.26
CA ARG A 241 -4.75 3.68 -5.83
C ARG A 241 -3.43 4.08 -6.49
N LYS A 242 -3.44 5.15 -7.28
CA LYS A 242 -2.23 5.65 -7.97
C LYS A 242 -1.15 6.09 -6.98
N VAL A 243 -1.55 6.83 -5.94
CA VAL A 243 -0.66 7.29 -4.88
C VAL A 243 -0.15 6.12 -4.05
N LEU A 244 -1.04 5.25 -3.56
CA LEU A 244 -0.68 4.07 -2.78
C LEU A 244 0.24 3.10 -3.55
N GLY A 245 0.07 2.96 -4.86
CA GLY A 245 0.97 2.17 -5.71
C GLY A 245 2.44 2.60 -5.69
N ASN A 246 2.74 3.79 -5.16
CA ASN A 246 4.12 4.26 -4.99
C ASN A 246 4.75 3.86 -3.64
N TYR A 247 3.97 3.37 -2.67
CA TYR A 247 4.46 2.96 -1.35
C TYR A 247 4.70 1.46 -1.31
N ILE A 248 5.81 1.05 -0.69
CA ILE A 248 6.36 -0.32 -0.77
C ILE A 248 5.38 -1.42 -0.30
N VAL A 249 4.46 -1.06 0.57
CA VAL A 249 3.55 -1.97 1.28
C VAL A 249 2.26 -2.22 0.51
N VAL A 250 2.02 -1.39 -0.50
CA VAL A 250 0.81 -1.37 -1.33
C VAL A 250 1.14 -1.48 -2.83
N SER A 251 2.43 -1.43 -3.18
CA SER A 251 2.95 -1.56 -4.56
C SER A 251 3.25 -3.00 -4.98
#